data_AF-S4Q0A7-F1
#
_entry.id   AF-S4Q0A7-F1
#
_cell.length_a   1.000
_cell.length_b   1.000
_cell.length_c   1.000
_cell.angle_alpha   90.00
_cell.angle_beta   90.00
_cell.angle_gamma   90.00
#
_symmetry.space_group_name_H-M   'P 1'
#
loop_
_entity.id
_entity.type
_entity.pdbx_description
1 polymer ?
#
loop_
_entity_poly.entity_id
_entity_poly.type
_entity_poly.pdbx_seq_one_letter_code
_entity_poly.pdbx_strand_id
1 'polypeptide(L)'
;KTSRTTELKQFFENVHNKNVEIVSEDEAIIKLGYEKNSTYLDSQKEKRVRGYLKSEVIRLIGKDNVVILDGSNYIKGYRYELY
;
A
#
# COMPACT_ATOMS: atom_id res chain seq x y z
N LYS A 1 8.30 -6.99 -4.81
CA LYS A 1 6.93 -6.44 -4.89
C LYS A 1 6.97 -5.15 -5.70
N THR A 2 7.76 -4.18 -5.26
CA THR A 2 7.99 -2.87 -5.88
C THR A 2 8.31 -2.87 -7.39
N SER A 3 9.18 -3.74 -7.92
CA SER A 3 9.41 -3.77 -9.38
C SER A 3 8.14 -4.07 -10.20
N ARG A 4 7.32 -5.02 -9.73
CA ARG A 4 6.04 -5.35 -10.37
C ARG A 4 5.02 -4.22 -10.21
N THR A 5 5.05 -3.51 -9.08
CA THR A 5 4.24 -2.31 -8.87
C THR A 5 4.53 -1.25 -9.94
N THR A 6 5.81 -0.99 -10.22
CA THR A 6 6.20 -0.01 -11.25
C THR A 6 5.76 -0.45 -12.65
N GLU A 7 5.95 -1.72 -13.00
CA GLU A 7 5.51 -2.27 -14.29
C GLU A 7 3.99 -2.20 -14.45
N LEU A 8 3.22 -2.54 -13.41
CA LEU A 8 1.76 -2.45 -13.43
C LEU A 8 1.28 -1.01 -13.55
N LYS A 9 1.92 -0.08 -12.82
CA LYS A 9 1.62 1.34 -12.94
C LYS A 9 1.78 1.81 -14.39
N GLN A 10 2.94 1.54 -14.99
CA GLN A 10 3.19 1.88 -16.39
C GLN A 10 2.19 1.22 -17.34
N PHE A 11 1.81 -0.04 -17.11
CA PHE A 11 0.82 -0.72 -17.93
C PHE A 11 -0.55 -0.04 -17.86
N PHE A 12 -1.07 0.26 -16.67
CA PHE A 12 -2.38 0.88 -16.51
C PHE A 12 -2.41 2.35 -16.97
N GLU A 13 -1.33 3.09 -16.77
CA GLU A 13 -1.21 4.46 -17.27
C GLU A 13 -1.10 4.49 -18.79
N ASN A 14 -0.22 3.69 -19.39
CA ASN A 14 0.08 3.79 -20.82
C ASN A 14 -0.91 3.05 -21.71
N VAL A 15 -1.36 1.86 -21.30
CA VAL A 15 -2.22 0.99 -22.14
C VAL A 15 -3.70 1.30 -21.88
N HIS A 16 -4.06 1.55 -20.64
CA HIS A 16 -5.46 1.73 -20.22
C HIS A 16 -5.83 3.19 -19.91
N ASN A 17 -4.88 4.13 -19.98
CA ASN A 17 -5.08 5.56 -19.72
C ASN A 17 -5.81 5.81 -18.39
N LYS A 18 -5.42 5.07 -17.35
CA LYS A 18 -5.96 5.20 -15.99
C LYS A 18 -5.05 6.06 -15.13
N ASN A 19 -5.64 6.78 -14.18
CA ASN A 19 -4.88 7.39 -13.10
C ASN A 19 -4.48 6.30 -12.10
N VAL A 20 -3.19 6.11 -11.85
CA VAL A 20 -2.67 5.06 -10.96
C VAL A 20 -1.91 5.65 -9.78
N GLU A 21 -2.42 5.38 -8.59
CA GLU A 21 -1.82 5.80 -7.32
C GLU A 21 -1.14 4.62 -6.63
N ILE A 22 0.08 4.81 -6.13
CA ILE A 22 0.81 3.78 -5.37
C ILE A 22 0.77 4.15 -3.89
N VAL A 23 0.34 3.22 -3.06
CA VAL A 23 0.48 3.30 -1.60
C VAL A 23 1.57 2.32 -1.18
N SER A 24 2.71 2.83 -0.73
CA SER A 24 3.88 2.03 -0.37
C SER A 24 3.98 1.79 1.14
N GLU A 25 4.15 0.53 1.54
CA GLU A 25 4.44 0.12 2.92
C GLU A 25 5.76 0.70 3.42
N ASP A 26 6.80 0.73 2.59
CA ASP A 26 8.10 1.27 2.96
C ASP A 26 8.03 2.79 3.22
N GLU A 27 7.29 3.52 2.38
CA GLU A 27 7.06 4.96 2.60
C GLU A 27 6.22 5.24 3.84
N ALA A 28 5.20 4.40 4.10
CA ALA A 28 4.37 4.52 5.29
C ALA A 28 5.18 4.32 6.58
N ILE A 29 6.08 3.33 6.59
CA ILE A 29 7.00 3.07 7.71
C ILE A 29 7.85 4.32 8.00
N ILE A 30 8.46 4.91 6.96
CA ILE A 30 9.28 6.12 7.10
C ILE A 30 8.44 7.30 7.59
N LYS A 31 7.25 7.53 6.99
CA LYS A 31 6.35 8.63 7.39
C LYS A 31 5.89 8.54 8.84
N LEU A 32 5.72 7.32 9.36
CA LEU A 32 5.34 7.09 10.76
C LEU A 32 6.54 7.14 11.72
N GLY A 33 7.75 7.43 11.22
CA GLY A 33 8.96 7.55 12.02
C GLY A 33 9.49 6.20 12.53
N TYR A 34 9.19 5.10 11.83
CA TYR A 34 9.66 3.76 12.18
C TYR A 34 10.79 3.29 11.29
N GLU A 35 11.57 2.34 11.80
CA GLU A 35 12.55 1.63 10.99
C GLU A 35 11.97 0.31 10.48
N LYS A 36 12.25 0.00 9.21
CA LYS A 36 11.71 -1.19 8.53
C LYS A 36 11.97 -2.48 9.30
N ASN A 37 13.20 -2.67 9.79
CA ASN A 37 13.60 -3.90 10.48
C ASN A 37 12.99 -4.03 11.88
N SER A 38 12.65 -2.92 12.54
CA SER A 38 12.06 -2.94 13.89
C SER A 38 10.54 -2.87 13.90
N THR A 39 9.93 -2.44 12.79
CA THR A 39 8.46 -2.28 12.67
C THR A 39 7.73 -3.60 12.90
N TYR A 40 8.24 -4.69 12.32
CA TYR A 40 7.61 -6.02 12.42
C TYR A 40 7.97 -6.78 13.72
N LEU A 41 8.88 -6.23 14.53
CA LEU A 41 9.19 -6.76 15.86
C LEU A 41 8.23 -6.24 16.93
N ASP A 42 7.42 -5.23 16.59
CA ASP A 42 6.46 -4.59 17.49
C ASP A 42 5.06 -4.60 16.86
N SER A 43 4.18 -5.42 17.44
CA SER A 43 2.79 -5.57 16.99
C SER A 43 2.01 -4.24 16.94
N GLN A 44 2.33 -3.27 17.80
CA GLN A 44 1.65 -1.97 17.81
C GLN A 44 2.11 -1.11 16.63
N LYS A 45 3.41 -1.11 16.31
CA LYS A 45 3.93 -0.41 15.12
C LYS A 45 3.36 -1.01 13.85
N GLU A 46 3.37 -2.34 13.74
CA GLU A 46 2.79 -3.05 12.60
C GLU A 46 1.29 -2.71 12.43
N LYS A 47 0.53 -2.72 13.52
CA LYS A 47 -0.90 -2.37 13.51
C LYS A 47 -1.13 -0.93 13.03
N ARG A 48 -0.29 0.03 13.47
CA ARG A 48 -0.38 1.44 13.05
C ARG A 48 -0.04 1.62 11.57
N VAL A 49 1.01 0.96 11.07
CA VAL A 49 1.36 0.98 9.64
C VAL A 49 0.21 0.43 8.80
N ARG A 50 -0.38 -0.71 9.18
CA ARG A 50 -1.56 -1.28 8.50
C ARG A 50 -2.75 -0.33 8.52
N GLY A 51 -3.03 0.29 9.66
CA GLY A 51 -4.10 1.29 9.78
C GLY A 51 -3.90 2.49 8.85
N TYR A 52 -2.66 3.00 8.78
CA TYR A 52 -2.29 4.07 7.86
C TYR A 52 -2.50 3.64 6.40
N LEU A 53 -1.93 2.50 5.99
CA LEU A 53 -2.05 1.98 4.62
C LEU A 53 -3.50 1.80 4.19
N LYS A 54 -4.34 1.22 5.05
CA LYS A 54 -5.78 1.08 4.81
C LYS A 54 -6.45 2.44 4.61
N SER A 55 -6.16 3.41 5.47
CA SER A 55 -6.72 4.76 5.37
C SER A 55 -6.32 5.45 4.05
N GLU A 56 -5.07 5.31 3.62
CA GLU A 56 -4.59 5.87 2.34
C GLU A 56 -5.31 5.22 1.16
N VAL A 57 -5.41 3.88 1.16
CA VAL A 57 -6.08 3.14 0.09
C VAL A 57 -7.55 3.54 -0.01
N ILE A 58 -8.28 3.60 1.12
CA ILE A 58 -9.69 3.99 1.14
C ILE A 58 -9.88 5.43 0.66
N ARG A 59 -8.97 6.34 0.99
CA ARG A 59 -9.05 7.73 0.51
C ARG A 59 -8.82 7.82 -1.01
N LEU A 60 -7.91 7.01 -1.52
CA LEU A 60 -7.50 7.07 -2.92
C LEU A 60 -8.39 6.21 -3.82
N ILE A 61 -9.08 5.19 -3.33
CA ILE A 61 -9.91 4.34 -4.18
C ILE A 61 -11.17 5.08 -4.66
N GLY A 62 -11.53 4.87 -5.92
CA GLY A 62 -12.61 5.58 -6.58
C GLY A 62 -12.90 4.98 -7.97
N LYS A 63 -13.86 5.57 -8.67
CA LYS A 63 -14.34 5.03 -9.96
C LYS A 63 -13.30 5.14 -11.08
N ASP A 64 -12.50 6.20 -11.05
CA ASP A 64 -11.64 6.60 -12.18
C ASP A 64 -10.15 6.38 -11.92
N ASN A 65 -9.80 5.86 -10.75
CA ASN A 65 -8.43 5.62 -10.34
C ASN A 65 -8.18 4.16 -9.96
N VAL A 66 -6.95 3.73 -10.16
CA VAL A 66 -6.43 2.43 -9.78
C VAL A 66 -5.47 2.65 -8.63
N VAL A 67 -5.69 1.97 -7.51
CA VAL A 67 -4.79 2.05 -6.35
C VAL A 67 -4.00 0.76 -6.24
N ILE A 68 -2.67 0.86 -6.26
CA ILE A 68 -1.76 -0.26 -6.04
C ILE A 68 -1.18 -0.14 -4.63
N LEU A 69 -1.57 -1.04 -3.73
CA LEU A 69 -0.98 -1.17 -2.40
C LEU A 69 0.28 -2.05 -2.48
N ASP A 70 1.47 -1.42 -2.56
CA ASP A 70 2.77 -2.10 -2.51
C ASP A 70 3.17 -2.38 -1.05
N GLY A 71 2.78 -3.55 -0.55
CA GLY A 71 3.08 -3.99 0.80
C GLY A 71 3.09 -5.50 0.92
N SER A 72 3.59 -6.00 2.05
CA SER A 72 3.71 -7.44 2.27
C SER A 72 2.35 -8.12 2.42
N ASN A 73 1.36 -7.43 3.00
CA ASN A 73 -0.04 -7.83 3.04
C ASN A 73 -0.29 -9.30 3.44
N TYR A 74 0.58 -9.89 4.27
CA TYR A 74 0.59 -11.34 4.54
C TYR A 74 -0.52 -11.79 5.50
N ILE A 75 -1.07 -10.90 6.32
CA ILE A 75 -2.18 -11.21 7.23
C ILE A 75 -3.50 -11.30 6.45
N LYS A 76 -4.16 -12.45 6.56
CA LYS A 76 -5.43 -12.75 5.89
C LYS A 76 -6.55 -11.79 6.28
N GLY A 77 -6.75 -11.55 7.58
CA GLY A 77 -7.81 -10.66 8.07
C GLY A 77 -7.66 -9.22 7.53
N TYR A 78 -6.43 -8.72 7.48
CA TYR A 78 -6.14 -7.41 6.90
C TYR A 78 -6.49 -7.32 5.41
N ARG A 79 -6.22 -8.36 4.61
CA ARG A 79 -6.61 -8.36 3.20
C ARG A 79 -8.13 -8.34 3.00
N TYR A 80 -8.88 -8.95 3.90
CA TYR A 80 -10.35 -8.90 3.86
C TYR A 80 -10.89 -7.54 4.26
N GLU A 81 -10.17 -6.80 5.09
CA GLU A 81 -10.54 -5.42 5.42
C GLU A 81 -10.33 -4.42 4.27
N LEU A 82 -9.57 -4.80 3.23
CA LEU A 82 -9.31 -3.98 2.04
C LEU A 82 -10.31 -4.24 0.90
N TYR A 83 -11.14 -5.28 1.01
CA TYR A 83 -12.18 -5.65 0.05
C TYR A 83 -13.54 -5.20 0.54
#